data_AF-A0ABC9IMK3-F1
#
_entry.id   AF-A0ABC9IMK3-F1
#
_cell.length_a   1.000
_cell.length_b   1.000
_cell.length_c   1.000
_cell.angle_alpha   90.00
_cell.angle_beta   90.00
_cell.angle_gamma   90.00
#
_symmetry.space_group_name_H-M   'P 1'
#
loop_
_entity.id
_entity.type
_entity.pdbx_description
1 polymer ?
#
loop_
_entity_poly.entity_id
_entity_poly.type
_entity_poly.pdbx_seq_one_letter_code
_entity_poly.pdbx_strand_id
1 'polypeptide(L)'
;MTANARAGRLSRNGFSLPEVLVAALLFSVSLLGLLQYHQVLLQSFQRQWHYRQAWGLAHQQLEAFAVTGRLEAEPLPEDWRRETALDDAESDCRRLTVRVQTPQRQWATLSRWYCTRF
;
A
#
# COMPACT_ATOMS: atom_id res chain seq x y z
N MET A 1 -62.68 41.47 15.93
CA MET A 1 -62.73 40.05 15.56
C MET A 1 -61.31 39.56 15.32
N THR A 2 -60.94 38.51 16.04
CA THR A 2 -59.58 38.01 16.28
C THR A 2 -59.09 37.09 15.16
N ALA A 3 -57.99 37.42 14.50
CA ALA A 3 -57.21 36.47 13.70
C ALA A 3 -55.96 36.07 14.51
N ASN A 4 -56.08 34.92 15.15
CA ASN A 4 -55.12 34.35 16.09
C ASN A 4 -53.88 33.89 15.31
N ALA A 5 -52.76 34.62 15.46
CA ALA A 5 -51.48 34.27 14.87
C ALA A 5 -50.99 32.95 15.48
N ARG A 6 -51.22 31.84 14.76
CA ARG A 6 -50.52 30.56 14.97
C ARG A 6 -49.07 30.70 14.54
N ALA A 7 -48.31 31.54 15.23
CA ALA A 7 -46.87 31.45 15.24
C ALA A 7 -46.53 30.13 15.96
N GLY A 8 -46.05 29.16 15.18
CA GLY A 8 -45.59 27.88 15.68
C GLY A 8 -44.63 28.10 16.84
N ARG A 9 -45.09 27.79 18.05
CA ARG A 9 -44.23 27.61 19.22
C ARG A 9 -43.39 26.37 18.95
N LEU A 10 -42.28 26.54 18.24
CA LEU A 10 -41.14 25.66 18.41
C LEU A 10 -40.68 25.86 19.85
N SER A 11 -41.12 24.95 20.71
CA SER A 11 -40.65 24.80 22.08
C SER A 11 -39.13 24.78 22.06
N ARG A 12 -38.52 25.90 22.45
CA ARG A 12 -37.07 26.04 22.54
C ARG A 12 -36.62 25.40 23.87
N ASN A 13 -36.81 24.09 23.96
CA ASN A 13 -36.28 23.28 25.05
C ASN A 13 -34.76 23.19 24.83
N GLY A 14 -33.99 23.74 25.78
CA GLY A 14 -32.56 23.49 25.82
C GLY A 14 -32.30 21.99 25.89
N PHE A 15 -31.29 21.50 25.19
CA PHE A 15 -30.91 20.09 25.24
C PHE A 15 -30.69 19.66 26.68
N SER A 16 -31.31 18.54 27.06
CA SER A 16 -31.10 17.96 28.39
C SER A 16 -29.66 17.42 28.50
N LEU A 17 -29.04 17.58 29.68
CA LEU A 17 -27.67 17.11 29.94
C LEU A 17 -27.44 15.63 29.55
N PRO A 18 -28.31 14.65 29.88
CA PRO A 18 -28.10 13.26 29.46
C PRO A 18 -28.17 13.07 27.94
N GLU A 19 -28.97 13.86 27.23
CA GLU A 19 -29.13 13.75 25.78
C GLU A 19 -27.89 14.23 25.03
N VAL A 20 -27.26 15.31 25.49
CA VAL A 20 -25.96 15.76 24.98
C VAL A 20 -24.87 14.71 25.25
N LEU A 21 -24.88 14.08 26.44
CA LEU A 21 -23.91 13.03 26.77
C LEU A 21 -24.08 11.81 25.87
N VAL A 22 -25.32 11.38 25.59
CA VAL A 22 -25.59 10.28 24.67
C VAL A 22 -25.17 10.65 23.25
N ALA A 23 -25.49 11.85 22.77
CA ALA A 23 -25.07 12.31 21.45
C ALA A 23 -23.54 12.38 21.31
N ALA A 24 -22.84 12.91 22.32
CA ALA A 24 -21.39 12.98 22.36
C ALA A 24 -20.74 11.58 22.39
N LEU A 25 -21.34 10.63 23.11
CA LEU A 25 -20.89 9.24 23.15
C LEU A 25 -21.03 8.57 21.79
N LEU A 26 -22.19 8.69 21.14
CA LEU A 26 -22.44 8.13 19.81
C LEU A 26 -21.50 8.75 18.76
N PHE A 27 -21.27 10.05 18.84
CA PHE A 27 -20.33 10.75 17.97
C PHE A 27 -18.90 10.24 18.18
N SER A 28 -18.48 10.08 19.43
CA SER A 28 -17.14 9.60 19.78
C SER A 28 -16.89 8.17 19.29
N VAL A 29 -17.87 7.27 19.48
CA VAL A 29 -17.80 5.88 18.99
C VAL A 29 -17.73 5.84 17.46
N SER A 30 -18.53 6.66 16.78
CA SER A 30 -18.53 6.76 15.32
C SER A 30 -17.19 7.27 14.79
N LEU A 31 -16.63 8.30 15.43
CA LEU A 31 -15.33 8.86 15.05
C LEU A 31 -14.19 7.87 15.27
N LEU A 32 -14.20 7.15 16.40
CA LEU A 32 -13.20 6.13 16.68
C LEU A 32 -13.26 4.98 15.67
N GLY A 33 -14.46 4.52 15.32
CA GLY A 33 -14.66 3.50 14.29
C GLY A 33 -14.09 3.94 12.93
N LEU A 34 -14.32 5.19 12.53
CA LEU A 34 -13.80 5.73 11.28
C LEU A 34 -12.27 5.84 11.28
N LEU A 35 -11.69 6.34 12.38
CA LEU A 35 -10.23 6.43 12.53
C LEU A 35 -9.57 5.05 12.47
N GLN A 36 -10.14 4.08 13.19
CA GLN A 36 -9.62 2.71 13.18
C GLN A 36 -9.64 2.10 11.77
N TYR A 37 -10.73 2.33 11.03
CA TYR A 37 -10.83 1.88 9.63
C TYR A 37 -9.73 2.49 8.75
N HIS A 38 -9.51 3.80 8.86
CA HIS A 38 -8.46 4.49 8.09
C HIS A 38 -7.06 3.96 8.43
N GLN A 39 -6.78 3.67 9.70
CA GLN A 39 -5.47 3.14 10.11
C GLN A 39 -5.18 1.78 9.45
N VAL A 40 -6.14 0.86 9.47
CA VAL A 40 -5.99 -0.46 8.84
C VAL A 40 -5.79 -0.33 7.33
N LEU A 41 -6.54 0.56 6.70
CA LEU A 41 -6.42 0.81 5.27
C LEU A 41 -5.02 1.31 4.90
N LEU A 42 -4.48 2.30 5.63
CA LEU A 42 -3.13 2.84 5.41
C LEU A 42 -2.04 1.77 5.60
N GLN A 43 -2.17 0.91 6.60
CA GLN A 43 -1.23 -0.20 6.81
C GLN A 43 -1.20 -1.18 5.63
N SER A 44 -2.35 -1.44 4.99
CA SER A 44 -2.40 -2.30 3.82
C SER A 44 -1.72 -1.65 2.60
N PHE A 45 -1.88 -0.34 2.41
CA PHE A 45 -1.20 0.41 1.36
C PHE A 45 0.32 0.40 1.52
N GLN A 46 0.83 0.55 2.74
CA GLN A 46 2.29 0.48 3.01
C GLN A 46 2.89 -0.84 2.52
N ARG A 47 2.24 -1.96 2.83
CA ARG A 47 2.69 -3.30 2.40
C ARG A 47 2.71 -3.43 0.87
N GLN A 48 1.66 -2.97 0.20
CA GLN A 48 1.60 -2.99 -1.26
C GLN A 48 2.67 -2.08 -1.89
N TRP A 49 2.96 -0.95 -1.26
CA TRP A 49 3.98 -0.02 -1.72
C TRP A 49 5.37 -0.64 -1.67
N HIS A 50 5.75 -1.28 -0.55
CA HIS A 50 7.04 -1.99 -0.45
C HIS A 50 7.17 -3.13 -1.46
N TYR A 51 6.09 -3.88 -1.71
CA TYR A 51 6.09 -4.92 -2.73
C TYR A 51 6.34 -4.34 -4.13
N ARG A 52 5.67 -3.23 -4.48
CA ARG A 52 5.91 -2.54 -5.76
C ARG A 52 7.33 -2.01 -5.87
N GLN A 53 7.90 -1.48 -4.80
CA GLN A 53 9.27 -1.02 -4.79
C GLN A 53 10.26 -2.19 -5.00
N ALA A 54 10.04 -3.35 -4.36
CA ALA A 54 10.85 -4.55 -4.60
C ALA A 54 10.75 -5.06 -6.03
N TRP A 55 9.55 -4.99 -6.62
CA TRP A 55 9.36 -5.29 -8.03
C TRP A 55 10.12 -4.32 -8.94
N GLY A 56 10.07 -3.02 -8.63
CA GLY A 56 10.81 -1.99 -9.35
C GLY A 56 12.32 -2.22 -9.31
N LEU A 57 12.89 -2.55 -8.14
CA LEU A 57 14.31 -2.87 -7.99
C LEU A 57 14.71 -4.14 -8.74
N ALA A 58 13.89 -5.19 -8.67
CA ALA A 58 14.13 -6.42 -9.44
C ALA A 58 14.10 -6.15 -10.95
N HIS A 59 13.16 -5.31 -11.40
CA HIS A 59 13.03 -4.92 -12.80
C HIS A 59 14.21 -4.07 -13.27
N GLN A 60 14.63 -3.07 -12.49
CA GLN A 60 15.83 -2.27 -12.78
C GLN A 60 17.06 -3.16 -12.97
N GLN A 61 17.19 -4.22 -12.16
CA GLN A 61 18.30 -5.15 -12.32
C GLN A 61 18.24 -5.93 -13.64
N LEU A 62 17.05 -6.40 -14.04
CA LEU A 62 16.87 -7.07 -15.31
C LEU A 62 17.18 -6.13 -16.48
N GLU A 63 16.77 -4.86 -16.42
CA GLU A 63 17.09 -3.89 -17.47
C GLU A 63 18.59 -3.53 -17.48
N ALA A 64 19.22 -3.38 -16.31
CA ALA A 64 20.66 -3.15 -16.22
C ALA A 64 21.45 -4.31 -16.84
N PHE A 65 21.06 -5.56 -16.57
CA PHE A 65 21.65 -6.74 -17.21
C PHE A 65 21.40 -6.76 -18.72
N ALA A 66 20.22 -6.32 -19.18
CA ALA A 66 19.89 -6.25 -20.61
C ALA A 66 20.85 -5.34 -21.38
N VAL A 67 21.24 -4.21 -20.78
CA VAL A 67 22.08 -3.19 -21.42
C VAL A 67 23.57 -3.47 -21.22
N THR A 68 23.97 -3.87 -20.02
CA THR A 68 25.39 -4.00 -19.65
C THR A 68 25.92 -5.42 -19.72
N GLY A 69 25.04 -6.43 -19.69
CA GLY A 69 25.41 -7.84 -19.55
C GLY A 69 26.01 -8.21 -18.19
N ARG A 70 26.00 -7.30 -17.20
CA ARG A 70 26.59 -7.51 -15.88
C ARG A 70 25.51 -7.86 -14.86
N LEU A 71 25.82 -8.81 -13.97
CA LEU A 71 25.00 -9.11 -12.78
C LEU A 71 25.23 -8.11 -11.64
N GLU A 72 26.19 -7.21 -11.79
CA GLU A 72 26.40 -6.10 -10.87
C GLU A 72 25.20 -5.16 -10.90
N ALA A 73 24.94 -4.59 -9.74
CA ALA A 73 23.62 -4.13 -9.40
C ALA A 73 23.74 -3.00 -8.39
N GLU A 74 22.89 -1.99 -8.51
CA GLU A 74 22.88 -0.85 -7.59
C GLU A 74 22.69 -1.34 -6.14
N PRO A 75 23.33 -0.68 -5.16
CA PRO A 75 23.14 -0.98 -3.74
C PRO A 75 21.66 -0.89 -3.36
N LEU A 76 21.25 -1.85 -2.52
CA LEU A 76 19.88 -1.91 -2.00
C LEU A 76 19.75 -1.03 -0.75
N PRO A 77 18.52 -0.61 -0.41
CA PRO A 77 18.23 0.00 0.89
C PRO A 77 18.59 -0.94 2.07
N GLU A 78 18.84 -0.37 3.24
CA GLU A 78 19.12 -1.15 4.45
C GLU A 78 17.98 -2.13 4.78
N ASP A 79 18.33 -3.33 5.25
CA ASP A 79 17.44 -4.47 5.52
C ASP A 79 16.77 -5.15 4.32
N TRP A 80 17.15 -4.77 3.09
CA TRP A 80 16.69 -5.45 1.88
C TRP A 80 17.72 -6.50 1.45
N ARG A 81 17.22 -7.64 0.96
CA ARG A 81 18.08 -8.70 0.41
C ARG A 81 17.75 -8.93 -1.04
N ARG A 82 18.77 -9.27 -1.83
CA ARG A 82 18.60 -9.64 -3.24
C ARG A 82 19.34 -10.92 -3.51
N GLU A 83 18.69 -11.77 -4.30
CA GLU A 83 19.26 -12.99 -4.84
C GLU A 83 19.12 -12.93 -6.35
N THR A 84 20.18 -13.31 -7.05
CA THR A 84 20.18 -13.40 -8.52
C THR A 84 20.63 -14.80 -8.91
N ALA A 85 19.91 -15.39 -9.87
CA ALA A 85 20.24 -16.68 -10.44
C ALA A 85 20.22 -16.56 -11.96
N LEU A 86 21.34 -16.89 -12.60
CA LEU A 86 21.43 -16.97 -14.05
C LEU A 86 21.39 -18.45 -14.43
N ASP A 87 20.34 -18.84 -15.13
CA ASP A 87 20.20 -20.18 -15.70
C ASP A 87 20.59 -20.10 -17.18
N ASP A 88 21.74 -20.68 -17.53
CA ASP A 88 22.11 -20.90 -18.92
C ASP A 88 21.27 -22.08 -19.45
N ALA A 89 20.25 -21.81 -20.27
CA ALA A 89 19.49 -22.88 -20.90
C ALA A 89 20.28 -23.49 -22.06
N GLU A 90 19.87 -24.68 -22.50
CA GLU A 90 20.55 -25.48 -23.54
C GLU A 90 20.50 -24.83 -24.94
N SER A 91 19.65 -23.82 -25.13
CA SER A 91 19.63 -22.95 -26.31
C SER A 91 20.39 -21.66 -26.01
N ASP A 92 20.73 -20.84 -27.02
CA ASP A 92 21.48 -19.56 -26.95
C ASP A 92 20.74 -18.42 -26.17
N CYS A 93 19.96 -18.82 -25.17
CA CYS A 93 19.09 -18.06 -24.31
C CYS A 93 19.48 -18.31 -22.85
N ARG A 94 19.72 -17.22 -22.13
CA ARG A 94 20.00 -17.24 -20.68
C ARG A 94 18.81 -16.66 -19.94
N ARG A 95 18.36 -17.31 -18.87
CA ARG A 95 17.31 -16.76 -18.00
C ARG A 95 17.96 -16.14 -16.78
N LEU A 96 17.78 -14.83 -16.59
CA LEU A 96 18.11 -14.19 -15.33
C LEU A 96 16.86 -14.12 -14.45
N THR A 97 16.96 -14.66 -13.26
CA THR A 97 15.95 -14.56 -12.19
C THR A 97 16.50 -13.67 -11.09
N VAL A 98 15.75 -12.62 -10.74
CA VAL A 98 16.07 -11.68 -9.67
C VAL A 98 14.97 -11.78 -8.61
N ARG A 99 15.39 -12.01 -7.36
CA ARG A 99 14.51 -12.02 -6.19
C ARG A 99 14.93 -10.91 -5.25
N VAL A 100 13.98 -10.11 -4.80
CA VAL A 100 14.21 -9.04 -3.82
C VAL A 100 13.30 -9.28 -2.62
N GLN A 101 13.90 -9.35 -1.44
CA GLN A 101 13.22 -9.47 -0.16
C GLN A 101 13.01 -8.09 0.45
N THR A 102 11.76 -7.78 0.79
CA THR A 102 11.42 -6.60 1.58
C THR A 102 11.79 -6.82 3.05
N PRO A 103 11.94 -5.76 3.86
CA PRO A 103 12.15 -5.87 5.31
C PRO A 103 11.02 -6.63 6.02
N GLN A 104 9.83 -6.68 5.41
CA GLN A 104 8.67 -7.46 5.88
C GLN A 104 8.75 -8.95 5.49
N ARG A 105 9.92 -9.42 5.03
CA ARG A 105 10.20 -10.79 4.59
C ARG A 105 9.34 -11.27 3.41
N GLN A 106 8.80 -10.34 2.62
CA GLN A 106 8.07 -10.67 1.39
C GLN A 106 9.03 -10.70 0.21
N TRP A 107 8.85 -11.66 -0.70
CA TRP A 107 9.70 -11.81 -1.88
C TRP A 107 8.99 -11.31 -3.14
N ALA A 108 9.63 -10.40 -3.87
CA ALA A 108 9.29 -10.06 -5.24
C ALA A 108 10.26 -10.83 -6.16
N THR A 109 9.73 -11.74 -6.98
CA THR A 109 10.52 -12.54 -7.92
C THR A 109 10.19 -12.13 -9.34
N LEU A 110 11.23 -11.86 -10.13
CA LEU A 110 11.11 -11.48 -11.53
C LEU A 110 12.13 -12.25 -12.35
N SER A 111 11.74 -12.74 -13.53
CA SER A 111 12.65 -13.45 -14.42
C SER A 111 12.49 -12.99 -15.86
N ARG A 112 13.59 -12.90 -16.59
CA ARG A 112 13.58 -12.57 -18.02
C ARG A 112 14.57 -13.45 -18.78
N TRP A 113 14.17 -13.81 -20.00
CA TRP A 113 15.02 -14.51 -20.96
C TRP A 113 15.79 -13.52 -21.81
N TYR A 114 17.06 -13.81 -22.03
CA TYR A 114 18.00 -13.06 -22.85
C TYR A 114 18.58 -14.00 -23.90
N CYS A 115 18.07 -13.91 -25.12
CA CYS A 115 18.55 -14.68 -26.25
C CYS A 115 19.41 -13.80 -27.15
N THR A 116 20.53 -14.32 -27.64
CA THR A 116 21.45 -13.58 -28.51
C THR A 116 21.05 -13.66 -29.99
N ARG A 117 20.16 -14.60 -30.35
CA ARG A 117 19.53 -14.74 -31.66
C ARG A 117 18.00 -14.77 -31.51
N PHE A 118 17.33 -13.95 -32.31
CA PHE A 118 15.88 -13.96 -32.52
C PHE A 118 15.58 -14.54 -33.89
#